data_AF-A0A6P0IYN1-F1
#
_entry.id   AF-A0A6P0IYN1-F1
#
_cell.length_a   1.000
_cell.length_b   1.000
_cell.length_c   1.000
_cell.angle_alpha   90.00
_cell.angle_beta   90.00
_cell.angle_gamma   90.00
#
_symmetry.space_group_name_H-M   'P 1'
#
loop_
_entity.id
_entity.type
_entity.pdbx_description
1 polymer ?
#
loop_
_entity_poly.entity_id
_entity_poly.type
_entity_poly.pdbx_seq_one_letter_code
_entity_poly.pdbx_strand_id
1 'polypeptide(L)'
;MDITLPTRELFWLEPEDFEQAKTISDKINDEAHQEQSYRNGLALFGFERWLQERVNQLPIITDNCSVYQPEYANLIDTVCNLKVGEFNLCIIVTENLQEPGVKIPIAAVELPELAAHFYIVIEVKKDQEQGIIRGVLRHDELVNYRESANLTQGNRNYNLPLSLFDQQPNHLLHYLHWLDSQEITIPVADTKRSVQEILPFFAETAINTAEWLRGEMDQLASCLSWQLLPDYTFSKSLMRRISPVSDEPDRYRAIAKELRRQKGLIVPAHARGSY
;
A
#
# COMPACT_ATOMS: atom_id res chain seq x y z
N MET A 1 10.94 17.51 39.48
CA MET A 1 10.03 16.74 38.63
C MET A 1 9.48 17.73 37.63
N ASP A 2 10.14 17.81 36.47
CA ASP A 2 9.85 18.82 35.46
C ASP A 2 8.61 18.37 34.70
N ILE A 3 7.52 19.12 34.84
CA ILE A 3 6.22 18.81 34.23
C ILE A 3 6.13 19.61 32.93
N THR A 4 7.09 19.44 32.04
CA THR A 4 6.95 19.96 30.68
C THR A 4 5.90 19.10 29.99
N LEU A 5 4.66 19.57 29.98
CA LEU A 5 3.63 19.04 29.09
C LEU A 5 4.25 18.95 27.69
N PRO A 6 4.19 17.79 27.00
CA PRO A 6 4.73 17.68 25.67
C PRO A 6 4.10 18.78 24.81
N THR A 7 4.93 19.64 24.22
CA THR A 7 4.48 20.72 23.36
C THR A 7 3.80 20.08 22.17
N ARG A 8 2.47 20.16 22.13
CA ARG A 8 1.66 19.63 21.03
C ARG A 8 1.77 20.62 19.88
N GLU A 9 2.39 20.22 18.79
CA GLU A 9 2.35 21.00 17.56
C GLU A 9 0.95 20.89 16.94
N LEU A 10 0.38 22.04 16.64
CA LEU A 10 -0.93 22.16 15.99
C LEU A 10 -0.82 23.01 14.74
N PHE A 11 -1.78 22.84 13.86
CA PHE A 11 -2.01 23.69 12.70
C PHE A 11 -3.48 24.05 12.61
N TRP A 12 -3.74 25.20 11.99
CA TRP A 12 -5.09 25.71 11.78
C TRP A 12 -5.62 25.21 10.44
N LEU A 13 -6.88 24.80 10.44
CA LEU A 13 -7.63 24.48 9.24
C LEU A 13 -8.25 25.79 8.73
N GLU A 14 -8.03 26.08 7.45
CA GLU A 14 -8.61 27.24 6.77
C GLU A 14 -9.92 26.85 6.08
N PRO A 15 -10.85 27.79 5.87
CA PRO A 15 -12.12 27.52 5.17
C PRO A 15 -11.94 26.78 3.84
N GLU A 16 -10.88 27.10 3.10
CA GLU A 16 -10.51 26.45 1.84
C GLU A 16 -10.24 24.95 2.02
N ASP A 17 -9.66 24.53 3.15
CA ASP A 17 -9.41 23.11 3.45
C ASP A 17 -10.74 22.34 3.55
N PHE A 18 -11.77 22.96 4.16
CA PHE A 18 -13.08 22.34 4.31
C PHE A 18 -13.77 22.15 2.96
N GLU A 19 -13.69 23.15 2.08
CA GLU A 19 -14.28 23.08 0.73
C GLU A 19 -13.56 22.06 -0.15
N GLN A 20 -12.22 22.02 -0.08
CA GLN A 20 -11.43 21.04 -0.83
C GLN A 20 -11.65 19.61 -0.30
N ALA A 21 -11.68 19.42 1.02
CA ALA A 21 -11.93 18.12 1.64
C ALA A 21 -13.31 17.59 1.26
N LYS A 22 -14.31 18.48 1.23
CA LYS A 22 -15.67 18.15 0.78
C LYS A 22 -15.70 17.71 -0.67
N THR A 23 -15.01 18.44 -1.55
CA THR A 23 -14.93 18.11 -2.99
C THR A 23 -14.33 16.72 -3.24
N ILE A 24 -13.37 16.30 -2.41
CA ILE A 24 -12.80 14.95 -2.47
C ILE A 24 -13.80 13.92 -1.96
N SER A 25 -14.37 14.15 -0.77
CA SER A 25 -15.27 13.18 -0.13
C SER A 25 -16.56 12.95 -0.91
N ASP A 26 -17.08 13.97 -1.62
CA ASP A 26 -18.30 13.88 -2.42
C ASP A 26 -18.18 12.88 -3.60
N LYS A 27 -16.97 12.45 -3.95
CA LYS A 27 -16.73 11.43 -4.97
C LYS A 27 -16.91 9.99 -4.46
N ILE A 28 -17.10 9.81 -3.16
CA ILE A 28 -17.19 8.51 -2.50
C ILE A 28 -18.64 8.21 -2.17
N ASN A 29 -19.11 7.03 -2.57
CA ASN A 29 -20.52 6.66 -2.46
C ASN A 29 -20.91 6.12 -1.08
N ASP A 30 -19.95 5.58 -0.32
CA ASP A 30 -20.19 5.02 1.01
C ASP A 30 -20.01 6.10 2.09
N GLU A 31 -20.99 6.25 2.98
CA GLU A 31 -21.03 7.33 3.98
C GLU A 31 -19.85 7.25 4.96
N ALA A 32 -19.47 6.04 5.40
CA ALA A 32 -18.36 5.87 6.34
C ALA A 32 -17.01 6.21 5.69
N HIS A 33 -16.77 5.72 4.47
CA HIS A 33 -15.54 6.05 3.72
C HIS A 33 -15.52 7.51 3.24
N GLN A 34 -16.68 8.10 2.95
CA GLN A 34 -16.84 9.51 2.64
C GLN A 34 -16.41 10.38 3.83
N GLU A 35 -16.92 10.08 5.03
CA GLU A 35 -16.56 10.83 6.23
C GLU A 35 -15.06 10.70 6.56
N GLN A 36 -14.50 9.50 6.40
CA GLN A 36 -13.07 9.29 6.59
C GLN A 36 -12.23 10.05 5.56
N SER A 37 -12.65 10.06 4.30
CA SER A 37 -11.93 10.76 3.24
C SER A 37 -12.00 12.28 3.39
N TYR A 38 -13.12 12.79 3.90
CA TYR A 38 -13.24 14.19 4.31
C TYR A 38 -12.19 14.55 5.38
N ARG A 39 -12.08 13.74 6.44
CA ARG A 39 -11.09 13.94 7.50
C ARG A 39 -9.65 13.83 6.99
N ASN A 40 -9.39 12.85 6.13
CA ASN A 40 -8.11 12.67 5.46
C ASN A 40 -7.72 13.89 4.63
N GLY A 41 -8.69 14.51 3.93
CA GLY A 41 -8.51 15.77 3.23
C GLY A 41 -8.09 16.89 4.19
N LEU A 42 -8.87 17.13 5.26
CA LEU A 42 -8.56 18.17 6.24
C LEU A 42 -7.17 18.00 6.86
N ALA A 43 -6.81 16.77 7.23
CA ALA A 43 -5.50 16.47 7.78
C ALA A 43 -4.39 16.74 6.76
N LEU A 44 -4.56 16.32 5.49
CA LEU A 44 -3.57 16.56 4.45
C LEU A 44 -3.34 18.05 4.21
N PHE A 45 -4.39 18.83 3.98
CA PHE A 45 -4.25 20.24 3.57
C PHE A 45 -3.63 21.10 4.68
N GLY A 46 -4.12 20.97 5.91
CA GLY A 46 -3.57 21.71 7.03
C GLY A 46 -2.13 21.28 7.36
N PHE A 47 -1.82 19.98 7.25
CA PHE A 47 -0.47 19.48 7.51
C PHE A 47 0.51 19.86 6.40
N GLU A 48 0.08 19.86 5.14
CA GLU A 48 0.86 20.36 4.02
C GLU A 48 1.27 21.81 4.25
N ARG A 49 0.34 22.68 4.66
CA ARG A 49 0.66 24.08 4.99
C ARG A 49 1.63 24.18 6.16
N TRP A 50 1.40 23.40 7.22
CA TRP A 50 2.30 23.33 8.37
C TRP A 50 3.73 22.94 7.98
N LEU A 51 3.88 22.00 7.02
CA LEU A 51 5.17 21.61 6.45
C LEU A 51 5.76 22.74 5.60
N GLN A 52 5.00 23.34 4.69
CA GLN A 52 5.48 24.43 3.81
C GLN A 52 6.11 25.58 4.60
N GLU A 53 5.56 25.91 5.77
CA GLU A 53 6.10 26.94 6.67
C GLU A 53 7.45 26.57 7.31
N ARG A 54 7.77 25.27 7.45
CA ARG A 54 8.87 24.75 8.28
C ARG A 54 9.96 24.01 7.52
N VAL A 55 9.63 23.42 6.36
CA VAL A 55 10.55 22.69 5.47
C VAL A 55 10.59 23.35 4.08
N ASN A 56 10.66 24.69 4.03
CA ASN A 56 10.53 25.48 2.80
C ASN A 56 11.60 25.20 1.70
N GLN A 57 12.63 24.40 2.00
CA GLN A 57 13.67 24.00 1.06
C GLN A 57 13.39 22.65 0.38
N LEU A 58 12.41 21.89 0.88
CA LEU A 58 12.08 20.57 0.37
C LEU A 58 10.82 20.64 -0.51
N PRO A 59 10.81 19.98 -1.68
CA PRO A 59 9.60 19.85 -2.47
C PRO A 59 8.57 19.02 -1.70
N ILE A 60 7.32 19.50 -1.67
CA ILE A 60 6.17 18.75 -1.17
C ILE A 60 5.33 18.39 -2.38
N ILE A 61 5.13 17.10 -2.61
CA ILE A 61 4.44 16.55 -3.78
C ILE A 61 3.23 15.76 -3.28
N THR A 62 2.05 16.16 -3.77
CA THR A 62 0.76 15.58 -3.34
C THR A 62 -0.02 14.91 -4.47
N ASP A 63 0.46 14.99 -5.71
CA ASP A 63 -0.25 14.49 -6.91
C ASP A 63 -0.69 13.03 -6.81
N ASN A 64 0.13 12.19 -6.17
CA ASN A 64 -0.11 10.76 -6.00
C ASN A 64 -0.65 10.38 -4.61
N CYS A 65 -1.04 11.35 -3.79
CA CYS A 65 -1.63 11.07 -2.48
C CYS A 65 -2.88 10.20 -2.64
N SER A 66 -3.05 9.22 -1.75
CA SER A 66 -4.20 8.31 -1.81
C SER A 66 -5.54 9.03 -1.69
N VAL A 67 -5.57 10.20 -1.04
CA VAL A 67 -6.79 11.00 -0.86
C VAL A 67 -7.37 11.50 -2.19
N TYR A 68 -6.56 11.68 -3.23
CA TYR A 68 -7.03 12.12 -4.55
C TYR A 68 -7.45 10.97 -5.47
N GLN A 69 -7.34 9.73 -4.98
CA GLN A 69 -7.57 8.49 -5.72
C GLN A 69 -8.72 7.72 -5.05
N PRO A 70 -9.98 7.97 -5.47
CA PRO A 70 -11.16 7.38 -4.83
C PRO A 70 -11.12 5.85 -4.74
N GLU A 71 -10.39 5.20 -5.64
CA GLU A 71 -10.21 3.76 -5.65
C GLU A 71 -9.47 3.22 -4.40
N TYR A 72 -8.66 4.04 -3.73
CA TYR A 72 -8.03 3.68 -2.46
C TYR A 72 -8.94 3.91 -1.24
N ALA A 73 -10.03 4.66 -1.38
CA ALA A 73 -10.90 5.01 -0.25
C ALA A 73 -11.51 3.80 0.45
N ASN A 74 -11.74 2.70 -0.29
CA ASN A 74 -12.25 1.43 0.26
C ASN A 74 -11.14 0.53 0.85
N LEU A 75 -9.88 0.80 0.50
CA LEU A 75 -8.73 -0.04 0.84
C LEU A 75 -8.01 0.42 2.10
N ILE A 76 -7.82 1.74 2.22
CA ILE A 76 -7.07 2.36 3.31
C ILE A 76 -7.83 3.56 3.86
N ASP A 77 -7.85 3.68 5.18
CA ASP A 77 -8.40 4.81 5.92
C ASP A 77 -7.35 5.91 6.19
N THR A 78 -6.15 5.78 5.62
CA THR A 78 -5.00 6.67 5.81
C THR A 78 -4.61 7.41 4.53
N VAL A 79 -3.91 8.55 4.68
CA VAL A 79 -3.34 9.29 3.55
C VAL A 79 -1.93 8.79 3.29
N CYS A 80 -1.73 8.02 2.24
CA CYS A 80 -0.41 7.55 1.80
C CYS A 80 0.13 8.42 0.66
N ASN A 81 1.41 8.24 0.35
CA ASN A 81 2.10 8.85 -0.81
C ASN A 81 2.23 10.37 -0.79
N LEU A 82 2.13 11.00 0.39
CA LEU A 82 2.62 12.36 0.57
C LEU A 82 4.14 12.35 0.51
N LYS A 83 4.74 12.99 -0.50
CA LYS A 83 6.21 13.02 -0.64
C LYS A 83 6.77 14.37 -0.20
N VAL A 84 7.77 14.34 0.67
CA VAL A 84 8.52 15.52 1.16
C VAL A 84 10.01 15.27 0.97
N GLY A 85 10.64 16.01 0.05
CA GLY A 85 12.00 15.67 -0.40
C GLY A 85 12.03 14.27 -0.98
N GLU A 86 12.84 13.37 -0.41
CA GLU A 86 12.90 11.94 -0.81
C GLU A 86 12.05 11.01 0.07
N PHE A 87 11.35 11.56 1.07
CA PHE A 87 10.58 10.75 2.01
C PHE A 87 9.10 10.69 1.63
N ASN A 88 8.57 9.46 1.52
CA ASN A 88 7.14 9.17 1.59
C ASN A 88 6.64 9.22 3.04
N LEU A 89 5.54 9.91 3.27
CA LEU A 89 4.84 10.05 4.54
C LEU A 89 3.44 9.43 4.42
N CYS A 90 2.98 8.86 5.53
CA CYS A 90 1.62 8.35 5.70
C CYS A 90 0.95 9.06 6.87
N ILE A 91 -0.21 9.69 6.65
CA ILE A 91 -1.01 10.36 7.68
C ILE A 91 -2.12 9.43 8.16
N ILE A 92 -2.15 9.19 9.46
CA ILE A 92 -3.17 8.42 10.16
C ILE A 92 -4.07 9.39 10.91
N VAL A 93 -5.30 9.55 10.42
CA VAL A 93 -6.25 10.47 11.01
C VAL A 93 -7.04 9.77 12.11
N THR A 94 -7.10 10.39 13.29
CA THR A 94 -7.85 9.91 14.44
C THR A 94 -8.79 11.00 14.96
N GLU A 95 -9.98 10.60 15.41
CA GLU A 95 -10.94 11.49 16.07
C GLU A 95 -10.90 11.37 17.60
N ASN A 96 -10.47 10.21 18.12
CA ASN A 96 -10.52 9.91 19.55
C ASN A 96 -9.38 8.97 19.98
N LEU A 97 -8.51 9.48 20.84
CA LEU A 97 -7.41 8.72 21.45
C LEU A 97 -7.84 7.82 22.62
N GLN A 98 -9.15 7.71 22.90
CA GLN A 98 -9.66 6.83 23.95
C GLN A 98 -9.70 5.34 23.53
N GLU A 99 -9.67 5.04 22.23
CA GLU A 99 -9.49 3.67 21.76
C GLU A 99 -8.05 3.17 22.02
N PRO A 100 -7.87 1.89 22.36
CA PRO A 100 -6.56 1.36 22.71
C PRO A 100 -5.70 1.14 21.45
N GLY A 101 -5.14 2.24 20.93
CA GLY A 101 -4.09 2.21 19.93
C GLY A 101 -4.43 2.86 18.60
N VAL A 102 -3.38 3.12 17.84
CA VAL A 102 -3.37 3.66 16.49
C VAL A 102 -3.51 2.51 15.51
N LYS A 103 -4.53 2.57 14.65
CA LYS A 103 -4.77 1.62 13.57
C LYS A 103 -3.96 2.06 12.35
N ILE A 104 -3.07 1.20 11.85
CA ILE A 104 -2.34 1.42 10.61
C ILE A 104 -2.69 0.30 9.62
N PRO A 105 -3.22 0.58 8.43
CA PRO A 105 -3.48 -0.45 7.43
C PRO A 105 -2.23 -1.23 7.09
N ILE A 106 -2.34 -2.57 7.03
CA ILE A 106 -1.22 -3.40 6.57
C ILE A 106 -0.82 -3.04 5.14
N ALA A 107 -1.78 -2.65 4.28
CA ALA A 107 -1.47 -2.09 2.95
C ALA A 107 -0.47 -0.93 3.02
N ALA A 108 -0.67 0.02 3.94
CA ALA A 108 0.19 1.20 4.09
C ALA A 108 1.59 0.87 4.63
N VAL A 109 1.82 -0.36 5.08
CA VAL A 109 3.13 -0.81 5.61
C VAL A 109 3.81 -1.79 4.67
N GLU A 110 3.08 -2.74 4.10
CA GLU A 110 3.67 -3.85 3.35
C GLU A 110 3.68 -3.64 1.84
N LEU A 111 2.77 -2.81 1.29
CA LEU A 111 2.70 -2.59 -0.15
C LEU A 111 3.71 -1.52 -0.57
N PRO A 112 4.63 -1.82 -1.50
CA PRO A 112 5.63 -0.86 -1.98
C PRO A 112 5.02 0.46 -2.49
N GLU A 113 3.82 0.41 -3.05
CA GLU A 113 3.12 1.56 -3.62
C GLU A 113 2.51 2.49 -2.56
N LEU A 114 2.40 2.04 -1.31
CA LEU A 114 1.78 2.80 -0.20
C LEU A 114 2.69 2.95 1.01
N ALA A 115 3.77 2.16 1.09
CA ALA A 115 4.70 2.17 2.20
C ALA A 115 5.37 3.54 2.38
N ALA A 116 5.33 4.02 3.62
CA ALA A 116 5.93 5.28 4.00
C ALA A 116 7.18 5.08 4.88
N HIS A 117 8.08 6.05 4.83
CA HIS A 117 9.23 6.14 5.74
C HIS A 117 8.79 6.62 7.13
N PHE A 118 7.78 7.51 7.19
CA PHE A 118 7.22 8.03 8.42
C PHE A 118 5.69 7.89 8.44
N TYR A 119 5.17 7.49 9.60
CA TYR A 119 3.75 7.41 9.90
C TYR A 119 3.39 8.47 10.93
N ILE A 120 2.51 9.40 10.56
CA ILE A 120 2.17 10.58 11.35
C ILE A 120 0.74 10.45 11.84
N VAL A 121 0.55 10.48 13.15
CA VAL A 121 -0.79 10.49 13.75
C VAL A 121 -1.26 11.92 13.88
N ILE A 122 -2.40 12.24 13.26
CA ILE A 122 -3.01 13.56 13.33
C ILE A 122 -4.42 13.44 13.91
N GLU A 123 -4.65 14.17 15.00
CA GLU A 123 -5.99 14.35 15.54
C GLU A 123 -6.64 15.56 14.87
N VAL A 124 -7.74 15.35 14.16
CA VAL A 124 -8.50 16.43 13.50
C VAL A 124 -9.68 16.82 14.39
N LYS A 125 -9.73 18.09 14.76
CA LYS A 125 -10.83 18.68 15.53
C LYS A 125 -11.61 19.67 14.67
N LYS A 126 -12.61 19.14 13.96
CA LYS A 126 -13.49 19.91 13.06
C LYS A 126 -14.06 21.15 13.75
N ASP A 127 -14.64 20.99 14.95
CA ASP A 127 -15.28 22.09 15.70
C ASP A 127 -14.30 23.18 16.18
N GLN A 128 -13.02 22.85 16.27
CA GLN A 128 -11.96 23.79 16.71
C GLN A 128 -11.14 24.31 15.53
N GLU A 129 -11.44 23.87 14.30
CA GLU A 129 -10.71 24.21 13.08
C GLU A 129 -9.20 23.96 13.23
N GLN A 130 -8.85 22.82 13.83
CA GLN A 130 -7.47 22.48 14.16
C GLN A 130 -7.13 21.04 13.80
N GLY A 131 -5.91 20.84 13.31
CA GLY A 131 -5.24 19.55 13.30
C GLY A 131 -4.10 19.55 14.32
N ILE A 132 -3.89 18.42 14.99
CA ILE A 132 -2.86 18.32 16.03
C ILE A 132 -2.02 17.07 15.80
N ILE A 133 -0.71 17.26 15.66
CA ILE A 133 0.23 16.17 15.45
C ILE A 133 0.42 15.46 16.79
N ARG A 134 0.04 14.19 16.84
CA ARG A 134 0.08 13.34 18.04
C ARG A 134 1.31 12.46 18.10
N GLY A 135 1.92 12.15 16.98
CA GLY A 135 3.21 11.52 17.00
C GLY A 135 3.66 11.02 15.65
N VAL A 136 4.92 10.62 15.60
CA VAL A 136 5.62 10.20 14.39
C VAL A 136 6.30 8.87 14.66
N LEU A 137 6.18 7.93 13.75
CA LEU A 137 6.82 6.62 13.84
C LEU A 137 7.60 6.34 12.56
N ARG A 138 8.85 5.88 12.67
CA ARG A 138 9.61 5.46 11.50
C ARG A 138 9.21 4.05 11.05
N HIS A 139 9.40 3.77 9.77
CA HIS A 139 9.10 2.46 9.20
C HIS A 139 9.89 1.32 9.86
N ASP A 140 11.19 1.50 10.05
CA ASP A 140 12.06 0.51 10.67
C ASP A 140 11.67 0.24 12.14
N GLU A 141 11.29 1.27 12.89
CA GLU A 141 10.75 1.13 14.24
C GLU A 141 9.44 0.33 14.27
N LEU A 142 8.53 0.58 13.32
CA LEU A 142 7.28 -0.18 13.16
C LEU A 142 7.58 -1.66 12.89
N VAL A 143 8.46 -1.95 11.93
CA VAL A 143 8.84 -3.32 11.56
C VAL A 143 9.48 -4.04 12.74
N ASN A 144 10.40 -3.39 13.45
CA ASN A 144 11.04 -3.94 14.65
C ASN A 144 10.02 -4.23 15.76
N TYR A 145 9.06 -3.33 15.97
CA TYR A 145 8.00 -3.55 16.96
C TYR A 145 7.11 -4.73 16.57
N ARG A 146 6.71 -4.83 15.29
CA ARG A 146 5.91 -5.95 14.78
C ARG A 146 6.58 -7.29 15.05
N GLU A 147 7.88 -7.39 14.75
CA GLU A 147 8.67 -8.61 14.93
C GLU A 147 8.86 -8.97 16.40
N SER A 148 9.16 -7.99 17.26
CA SER A 148 9.38 -8.22 18.70
C SER A 148 8.09 -8.53 19.47
N ALA A 149 6.97 -7.88 19.10
CA ALA A 149 5.66 -8.09 19.72
C ALA A 149 4.90 -9.30 19.16
N ASN A 150 5.42 -9.98 18.13
CA ASN A 150 4.76 -11.06 17.40
C ASN A 150 3.32 -10.71 16.99
N LEU A 151 3.11 -9.49 16.46
CA LEU A 151 1.79 -9.07 16.02
C LEU A 151 1.28 -10.04 14.94
N THR A 152 0.16 -10.71 15.21
CA THR A 152 -0.43 -11.64 14.26
C THR A 152 -1.00 -10.87 13.07
N GLN A 153 -0.73 -11.39 11.87
CA GLN A 153 -1.21 -10.88 10.58
C GLN A 153 -2.71 -11.18 10.38
N GLY A 154 -3.55 -10.99 11.40
CA GLY A 154 -4.96 -11.44 11.40
C GLY A 154 -6.04 -10.35 11.24
N ASN A 155 -5.70 -9.06 11.30
CA ASN A 155 -6.69 -7.97 11.25
C ASN A 155 -6.26 -6.85 10.29
N ARG A 156 -7.08 -6.40 9.33
CA ARG A 156 -6.81 -5.33 8.30
C ARG A 156 -5.82 -4.20 8.67
N ASN A 157 -5.70 -3.88 9.95
CA ASN A 157 -4.77 -2.91 10.52
C ASN A 157 -3.84 -3.54 11.58
N TYR A 158 -2.58 -3.07 11.61
CA TYR A 158 -1.76 -3.14 12.83
C TYR A 158 -2.34 -2.21 13.89
N ASN A 159 -2.48 -2.71 15.12
CA ASN A 159 -2.86 -1.90 16.28
C ASN A 159 -1.63 -1.61 17.13
N LEU A 160 -1.17 -0.36 17.11
CA LEU A 160 0.04 0.08 17.80
C LEU A 160 -0.30 0.99 18.98
N PRO A 161 0.36 0.87 20.14
CA PRO A 161 0.16 1.83 21.22
C PRO A 161 0.68 3.21 20.79
N LEU A 162 -0.05 4.29 21.11
CA LEU A 162 0.40 5.66 20.80
C LEU A 162 1.77 5.98 21.42
N SER A 163 2.12 5.35 22.55
CA SER A 163 3.42 5.49 23.19
C SER A 163 4.61 5.02 22.35
N LEU A 164 4.38 4.25 21.29
CA LEU A 164 5.41 3.87 20.32
C LEU A 164 5.78 5.04 19.40
N PHE A 165 4.87 6.01 19.22
CA PHE A 165 5.10 7.16 18.35
C PHE A 165 5.84 8.25 19.12
N ASP A 166 6.86 8.80 18.47
CA ASP A 166 7.58 9.97 18.95
C ASP A 166 6.62 11.17 19.06
N GLN A 167 6.45 11.67 20.28
CA GLN A 167 5.52 12.74 20.62
C GLN A 167 6.11 14.14 20.32
N GLN A 168 7.31 14.23 19.75
CA GLN A 168 8.01 15.48 19.42
C GLN A 168 8.04 15.69 17.89
N PRO A 169 7.08 16.45 17.31
CA PRO A 169 7.00 16.61 15.86
C PRO A 169 8.21 17.34 15.25
N ASN A 170 8.99 18.06 16.05
CA ASN A 170 10.27 18.63 15.63
C ASN A 170 11.26 17.56 15.17
N HIS A 171 11.19 16.33 15.70
CA HIS A 171 12.04 15.25 15.22
C HIS A 171 11.71 14.84 13.79
N LEU A 172 10.44 14.91 13.35
CA LEU A 172 10.11 14.75 11.94
C LEU A 172 10.80 15.80 11.09
N LEU A 173 10.71 17.08 11.47
CA LEU A 173 11.40 18.15 10.76
C LEU A 173 12.90 17.89 10.70
N HIS A 174 13.49 17.37 11.79
CA HIS A 174 14.90 17.03 11.81
C HIS A 174 15.23 15.89 10.84
N TYR A 175 14.44 14.83 10.83
CA TYR A 175 14.64 13.73 9.89
C TYR A 175 14.52 14.20 8.44
N LEU A 176 13.51 14.99 8.12
CA LEU A 176 13.30 15.50 6.76
C LEU A 176 14.49 16.31 6.23
N HIS A 177 15.19 17.06 7.09
CA HIS A 177 16.32 17.90 6.67
C HIS A 177 17.66 17.15 6.65
N TRP A 178 17.88 16.20 7.55
CA TRP A 178 19.24 15.70 7.84
C TRP A 178 19.39 14.18 7.75
N LEU A 179 18.30 13.43 7.68
CA LEU A 179 18.36 11.98 7.50
C LEU A 179 18.48 11.64 6.01
N ASP A 180 19.30 10.65 5.66
CA ASP A 180 19.29 10.07 4.33
C ASP A 180 18.12 9.09 4.22
N SER A 181 17.32 9.18 3.15
CA SER A 181 16.18 8.28 2.94
C SER A 181 16.59 6.82 2.85
N GLN A 182 17.83 6.53 2.44
CA GLN A 182 18.38 5.17 2.39
C GLN A 182 18.60 4.54 3.78
N GLU A 183 18.57 5.33 4.86
CA GLU A 183 18.65 4.79 6.23
C GLU A 183 17.33 4.16 6.71
N ILE A 184 16.21 4.44 6.04
CA ILE A 184 14.91 3.82 6.34
C ILE A 184 14.49 2.93 5.18
N THR A 185 14.70 1.63 5.33
CA THR A 185 14.29 0.64 4.33
C THR A 185 12.77 0.48 4.31
N ILE A 186 12.15 0.83 3.19
CA ILE A 186 10.75 0.52 2.89
C ILE A 186 10.67 -0.63 1.86
N PRO A 187 9.54 -1.39 1.80
CA PRO A 187 9.34 -2.41 0.79
C PRO A 187 9.48 -1.83 -0.63
N VAL A 188 10.26 -2.50 -1.46
CA VAL A 188 10.39 -2.19 -2.90
C VAL A 188 9.63 -3.24 -3.72
N ALA A 189 9.17 -2.90 -4.92
CA ALA A 189 8.37 -3.79 -5.78
C ALA A 189 9.02 -5.15 -6.09
N ASP A 190 10.36 -5.25 -6.00
CA ASP A 190 11.12 -6.50 -6.15
C ASP A 190 11.11 -7.41 -4.90
N THR A 191 10.56 -6.93 -3.78
CA THR A 191 10.50 -7.70 -2.53
C THR A 191 9.40 -8.75 -2.68
N LYS A 192 9.77 -10.03 -2.55
CA LYS A 192 8.96 -11.25 -2.79
C LYS A 192 7.61 -11.37 -2.07
N ARG A 193 7.13 -10.37 -1.33
CA ARG A 193 5.77 -10.34 -0.80
C ARG A 193 4.83 -9.98 -1.93
N SER A 194 4.39 -11.01 -2.64
CA SER A 194 3.37 -10.88 -3.68
C SER A 194 2.12 -10.25 -3.07
N VAL A 195 1.44 -9.35 -3.78
CA VAL A 195 0.10 -8.86 -3.41
C VAL A 195 -0.87 -10.02 -3.10
N GLN A 196 -0.62 -11.21 -3.67
CA GLN A 196 -1.36 -12.44 -3.34
C GLN A 196 -1.24 -12.88 -1.87
N GLU A 197 -0.13 -12.58 -1.19
CA GLU A 197 0.08 -12.90 0.23
C GLU A 197 -0.70 -11.98 1.16
N ILE A 198 -1.00 -10.75 0.72
CA ILE A 198 -1.72 -9.73 1.50
C ILE A 198 -3.22 -9.74 1.12
N LEU A 199 -3.59 -10.26 -0.05
CA LEU A 199 -4.97 -10.41 -0.51
C LEU A 199 -5.95 -11.07 0.49
N PRO A 200 -5.62 -12.18 1.19
CA PRO A 200 -6.54 -12.78 2.15
C PRO A 200 -6.91 -11.84 3.30
N PHE A 201 -6.07 -10.85 3.57
CA PHE A 201 -6.27 -9.87 4.63
C PHE A 201 -7.41 -8.88 4.37
N PHE A 202 -7.67 -8.64 3.09
CA PHE A 202 -8.79 -7.81 2.68
C PHE A 202 -10.10 -8.63 2.66
N ALA A 203 -10.05 -9.96 2.66
CA ALA A 203 -11.18 -10.83 2.33
C ALA A 203 -12.18 -11.19 3.46
N GLU A 204 -11.88 -10.89 4.73
CA GLU A 204 -12.58 -11.52 5.86
C GLU A 204 -13.94 -10.91 6.26
N THR A 205 -14.57 -10.04 5.46
CA THR A 205 -15.92 -9.55 5.79
C THR A 205 -16.87 -9.62 4.61
N ALA A 206 -17.17 -10.84 4.16
CA ALA A 206 -18.31 -11.08 3.29
C ALA A 206 -18.90 -12.47 3.50
N ILE A 207 -20.05 -12.54 4.17
CA ILE A 207 -20.99 -13.64 3.94
C ILE A 207 -21.39 -13.50 2.47
N ASN A 208 -21.06 -14.50 1.64
CA ASN A 208 -21.05 -14.56 0.15
C ASN A 208 -19.73 -14.14 -0.55
N THR A 209 -18.69 -14.94 -0.33
CA THR A 209 -17.29 -14.72 -0.75
C THR A 209 -16.99 -14.86 -2.25
N ALA A 210 -17.92 -15.23 -3.13
CA ALA A 210 -17.60 -15.39 -4.56
C ALA A 210 -17.89 -14.14 -5.40
N GLU A 211 -18.91 -13.36 -5.02
CA GLU A 211 -19.37 -12.19 -5.76
C GLU A 211 -18.71 -10.90 -5.23
N TRP A 212 -18.53 -10.83 -3.90
CA TRP A 212 -17.73 -9.78 -3.24
C TRP A 212 -16.24 -9.85 -3.62
N LEU A 213 -15.63 -11.04 -3.62
CA LEU A 213 -14.21 -11.21 -3.99
C LEU A 213 -13.95 -10.78 -5.43
N ARG A 214 -14.94 -10.92 -6.34
CA ARG A 214 -14.81 -10.45 -7.72
C ARG A 214 -14.81 -8.92 -7.79
N GLY A 215 -15.73 -8.27 -7.05
CA GLY A 215 -15.84 -6.81 -7.02
C GLY A 215 -14.61 -6.12 -6.40
N GLU A 216 -14.10 -6.63 -5.27
CA GLU A 216 -12.94 -6.05 -4.60
C GLU A 216 -11.63 -6.38 -5.31
N MET A 217 -11.49 -7.57 -5.93
CA MET A 217 -10.33 -7.86 -6.78
C MET A 217 -10.28 -6.97 -8.01
N ASP A 218 -11.41 -6.65 -8.62
CA ASP A 218 -11.47 -5.73 -9.77
C ASP A 218 -11.09 -4.30 -9.33
N GLN A 219 -11.55 -3.85 -8.15
CA GLN A 219 -11.18 -2.56 -7.57
C GLN A 219 -9.69 -2.52 -7.23
N LEU A 220 -9.17 -3.50 -6.48
CA LEU A 220 -7.75 -3.61 -6.13
C LEU A 220 -6.84 -3.72 -7.35
N ALA A 221 -7.22 -4.51 -8.37
CA ALA A 221 -6.47 -4.62 -9.62
C ALA A 221 -6.50 -3.32 -10.43
N SER A 222 -7.59 -2.55 -10.32
CA SER A 222 -7.67 -1.20 -10.86
C SER A 222 -6.75 -0.24 -10.11
N CYS A 223 -6.75 -0.21 -8.77
CA CYS A 223 -5.88 0.66 -7.97
C CYS A 223 -4.40 0.33 -8.15
N LEU A 224 -4.06 -0.97 -8.14
CA LEU A 224 -2.69 -1.46 -8.25
C LEU A 224 -2.23 -1.60 -9.72
N SER A 225 -3.09 -1.17 -10.67
CA SER A 225 -2.91 -1.12 -12.13
C SER A 225 -1.82 -2.03 -12.70
N TRP A 226 -1.93 -3.34 -12.45
CA TRP A 226 -1.16 -4.40 -13.13
C TRP A 226 0.37 -4.26 -13.17
N GLN A 227 0.99 -3.51 -12.25
CA GLN A 227 2.45 -3.38 -12.22
C GLN A 227 3.17 -4.61 -11.60
N LEU A 228 2.43 -5.68 -11.30
CA LEU A 228 2.89 -6.89 -10.60
C LEU A 228 2.83 -8.16 -11.45
N LEU A 229 2.88 -8.04 -12.77
CA LEU A 229 3.38 -9.16 -13.56
C LEU A 229 4.91 -9.05 -13.52
N PRO A 230 5.66 -10.02 -12.94
CA PRO A 230 7.07 -10.08 -13.26
C PRO A 230 7.17 -10.12 -14.78
N ASP A 231 8.11 -9.37 -15.36
CA ASP A 231 8.50 -9.57 -16.74
C ASP A 231 8.91 -11.03 -16.87
N TYR A 232 7.98 -11.88 -17.29
CA TYR A 232 8.31 -13.19 -17.82
C TYR A 232 9.03 -12.87 -19.13
N THR A 233 10.33 -12.60 -19.03
CA THR A 233 11.23 -12.66 -20.15
C THR A 233 11.19 -14.12 -20.58
N PHE A 234 10.26 -14.45 -21.47
CA PHE A 234 10.43 -15.59 -22.35
C PHE A 234 11.79 -15.33 -22.99
N SER A 235 12.79 -16.10 -22.55
CA SER A 235 14.10 -16.08 -23.16
C SER A 235 13.86 -16.22 -24.66
N LYS A 236 14.23 -15.18 -25.41
CA LYS A 236 14.24 -15.22 -26.87
C LYS A 236 15.28 -16.26 -27.27
N SER A 237 14.89 -17.53 -27.23
CA SER A 237 15.57 -18.54 -28.03
C SER A 237 15.39 -18.12 -29.48
N LEU A 238 16.54 -17.87 -30.09
CA LEU A 238 16.69 -17.33 -31.42
C LEU A 238 16.08 -18.29 -32.46
N MET A 239 15.34 -17.71 -33.42
CA MET A 239 14.89 -18.27 -34.70
C MET A 239 13.67 -19.20 -34.65
N ARG A 240 12.73 -19.19 -35.60
CA ARG A 240 12.80 -18.81 -37.01
C ARG A 240 11.39 -18.51 -37.52
N ARG A 241 11.28 -17.59 -38.49
CA ARG A 241 10.05 -17.27 -39.24
C ARG A 241 9.33 -18.54 -39.70
N ILE A 242 8.02 -18.54 -39.54
CA ILE A 242 7.11 -19.51 -40.15
C ILE A 242 7.07 -19.23 -41.65
N SER A 243 7.54 -20.20 -42.44
CA SER A 243 7.17 -20.37 -43.85
C SER A 243 6.34 -21.65 -43.97
N PRO A 244 5.45 -21.75 -44.97
CA PRO A 244 4.31 -22.66 -44.91
C PRO A 244 4.69 -24.12 -45.20
N VAL A 245 3.91 -25.00 -44.58
CA VAL A 245 3.56 -26.39 -44.92
C VAL A 245 4.24 -26.99 -46.15
N SER A 246 4.98 -28.08 -45.94
CA SER A 246 5.13 -29.19 -46.90
C SER A 246 5.58 -30.47 -46.15
N ASP A 247 4.87 -31.55 -46.46
CA ASP A 247 5.07 -32.99 -46.18
C ASP A 247 6.28 -33.45 -45.33
N GLU A 248 5.99 -34.22 -44.26
CA GLU A 248 6.65 -35.52 -44.04
C GLU A 248 6.00 -36.32 -42.87
N PRO A 249 5.35 -37.47 -43.12
CA PRO A 249 4.81 -38.35 -42.08
C PRO A 249 5.89 -39.15 -41.30
N ASP A 250 7.18 -39.03 -41.66
CA ASP A 250 8.25 -39.87 -41.14
C ASP A 250 8.91 -39.35 -39.84
N ARG A 251 8.71 -38.08 -39.47
CA ARG A 251 9.27 -37.52 -38.23
C ARG A 251 8.70 -38.14 -36.96
N TYR A 252 7.41 -38.45 -36.95
CA TYR A 252 6.76 -39.08 -35.80
C TYR A 252 7.21 -40.54 -35.59
N ARG A 253 7.53 -41.25 -36.67
CA ARG A 253 8.07 -42.62 -36.59
C ARG A 253 9.48 -42.64 -36.00
N ALA A 254 10.32 -41.66 -36.36
CA ALA A 254 11.66 -41.53 -35.80
C ALA A 254 11.61 -41.27 -34.28
N ILE A 255 10.73 -40.35 -33.84
CA ILE A 255 10.54 -40.02 -32.42
C ILE A 255 9.99 -41.23 -31.64
N ALA A 256 9.00 -41.94 -32.18
CA ALA A 256 8.44 -43.12 -31.54
C ALA A 256 9.46 -44.29 -31.43
N LYS A 257 10.38 -44.41 -32.39
CA LYS A 257 11.43 -45.43 -32.40
C LYS A 257 12.52 -45.12 -31.37
N GLU A 258 12.89 -43.85 -31.20
CA GLU A 258 13.87 -43.43 -30.19
C GLU A 258 13.32 -43.57 -28.76
N LEU A 259 12.03 -43.26 -28.55
CA LEU A 259 11.38 -43.42 -27.24
C LEU A 259 11.26 -44.88 -26.81
N ARG A 260 11.06 -45.82 -27.75
CA ARG A 260 11.10 -47.26 -27.46
C ARG A 260 12.49 -47.73 -27.05
N ARG A 261 13.55 -47.17 -27.65
CA ARG A 261 14.94 -47.55 -27.38
C ARG A 261 15.43 -47.04 -26.01
N GLN A 262 15.02 -45.85 -25.60
CA GLN A 262 15.52 -45.24 -24.35
C GLN A 262 14.75 -45.62 -23.08
N LYS A 263 13.47 -46.01 -23.16
CA LYS A 263 12.63 -46.17 -21.94
C LYS A 263 11.84 -47.48 -21.83
N GLY A 264 12.01 -48.44 -22.74
CA GLY A 264 11.32 -49.74 -22.65
C GLY A 264 9.79 -49.66 -22.59
N LEU A 265 9.21 -48.52 -22.98
CA LEU A 265 7.79 -48.25 -22.89
C LEU A 265 7.05 -48.90 -24.07
N ILE A 266 6.29 -49.96 -23.77
CA ILE A 266 5.39 -50.62 -24.71
C ILE A 266 4.07 -49.85 -24.69
N VAL A 267 3.77 -49.13 -25.78
CA VAL A 267 2.46 -48.47 -25.94
C VAL A 267 1.39 -49.55 -26.12
N PRO A 268 0.41 -49.66 -25.19
CA PRO A 268 -0.61 -50.70 -25.23
C PRO A 268 -1.56 -50.50 -26.43
N ALA A 269 -2.08 -51.61 -26.97
CA ALA A 269 -2.79 -51.64 -28.25
C ALA A 269 -4.05 -50.77 -28.31
N HIS A 270 -4.67 -50.47 -27.16
CA HIS A 270 -5.87 -49.64 -27.07
C HIS A 270 -5.61 -48.13 -27.22
N ALA A 271 -4.35 -47.68 -27.17
CA ALA A 271 -3.96 -46.28 -27.35
C ALA A 271 -3.60 -45.93 -28.82
N ARG A 272 -3.81 -46.86 -29.76
CA ARG A 272 -3.72 -46.58 -31.21
C ARG A 272 -5.12 -46.25 -31.71
N GLY A 273 -5.46 -44.96 -31.73
CA GLY A 273 -6.69 -44.49 -32.36
C GLY A 273 -6.78 -45.01 -33.80
N SER A 274 -7.93 -45.57 -34.16
CA SER A 274 -8.27 -45.90 -35.54
C SER A 274 -8.50 -44.61 -36.34
N TYR A 275 -8.16 -44.68 -37.63
CA TYR A 275 -8.59 -43.72 -38.64
C TYR A 275 -10.11 -43.58 -38.70
#